data_AF-A0A3D0DUZ4-F1
#
_entry.id   AF-A0A3D0DUZ4-F1
#
_cell.length_a   1.000
_cell.length_b   1.000
_cell.length_c   1.000
_cell.angle_alpha   90.00
_cell.angle_beta   90.00
_cell.angle_gamma   90.00
#
_symmetry.space_group_name_H-M   'P 1'
#
loop_
_entity.id
_entity.type
_entity.pdbx_description
1 polymer ?
#
loop_
_entity_poly.entity_id
_entity_poly.type
_entity_poly.pdbx_seq_one_letter_code
_entity_poly.pdbx_strand_id
1 'polypeptide(L)'
;PLAAPAHRRAEMRGFAAAALTNFASRARLAGMLERVVIGDARDGLPWLREQFDSFTTHFATLTRENLAASLLASGTLPLIMQPVTNIPGAPAGHYWDGGIIDYHLALPYACIEAQDPDGIVFYPHFNEHIVPGWLDKAMPWRRCARGPNRGWLDNVLIVSPSQEFIKTLPRAKLPDRADFKFHGLDHDARVRAWTQAMGEGQRLRDELAAFVERPDLSRLRAI
;
A
#
# COMPACT_ATOMS: atom_id res chain seq x y z
N PRO A 1 7.88 0.74 18.77
CA PRO A 1 7.38 0.45 20.13
C PRO A 1 5.89 0.18 20.07
N LEU A 2 5.47 -0.97 20.56
CA LEU A 2 4.08 -1.41 20.60
C LEU A 2 3.23 -0.69 21.67
N ALA A 3 3.65 0.48 22.16
CA ALA A 3 2.96 1.25 23.20
C ALA A 3 2.10 2.37 22.58
N ALA A 4 0.86 2.55 23.04
CA ALA A 4 0.03 3.66 22.59
C ALA A 4 0.30 4.97 23.35
N PRO A 5 0.00 6.09 22.69
CA PRO A 5 -0.21 7.36 23.38
C PRO A 5 -1.43 7.30 24.30
N ALA A 6 -1.30 7.80 25.53
CA ALA A 6 -2.35 7.76 26.55
C ALA A 6 -3.58 8.65 26.26
N HIS A 7 -3.48 9.63 25.36
CA HIS A 7 -4.57 10.56 25.02
C HIS A 7 -4.34 11.22 23.65
N ARG A 8 -5.40 11.77 23.05
CA ARG A 8 -5.38 12.35 21.68
C ARG A 8 -4.23 13.34 21.42
N ARG A 9 -3.87 14.19 22.40
CA ARG A 9 -2.73 15.12 22.24
C ARG A 9 -1.38 14.39 22.16
N ALA A 10 -1.21 13.32 22.93
CA ALA A 10 -0.02 12.48 22.83
C ALA A 10 0.04 11.75 21.48
N GLU A 11 -1.12 11.32 20.95
CA GLU A 11 -1.20 10.71 19.62
C GLU A 11 -0.83 11.70 18.51
N MET A 12 -1.39 12.91 18.56
CA MET A 12 -1.03 13.98 17.62
C MET A 12 0.47 14.32 17.67
N ARG A 13 1.04 14.41 18.88
CA ARG A 13 2.49 14.67 19.05
C ARG A 13 3.32 13.50 18.52
N GLY A 14 2.93 12.27 18.80
CA GLY A 14 3.58 11.06 18.29
C GLY A 14 3.56 11.01 16.76
N PHE A 15 2.40 11.30 16.15
CA PHE A 15 2.26 11.33 14.70
C PHE A 15 3.06 12.48 14.06
N ALA A 16 3.07 13.67 14.67
CA ALA A 16 3.90 14.78 14.21
C ALA A 16 5.40 14.46 14.29
N ALA A 17 5.84 13.86 15.40
CA ALA A 17 7.21 13.39 15.56
C ALA A 17 7.57 12.29 14.53
N ALA A 18 6.65 11.36 14.25
CA ALA A 18 6.80 10.36 13.20
C ALA A 18 6.96 11.00 11.82
N ALA A 19 6.14 12.01 11.50
CA ALA A 19 6.24 12.75 10.24
C ALA A 19 7.59 13.47 10.09
N LEU A 20 8.05 14.18 11.13
CA LEU A 20 9.35 14.85 11.14
C LEU A 20 10.52 13.86 11.04
N THR A 21 10.42 12.75 11.77
CA THR A 21 11.44 11.70 11.75
C THR A 21 11.51 11.03 10.39
N ASN A 22 10.37 10.70 9.78
CA ASN A 22 10.29 10.18 8.42
C ASN A 22 10.89 11.17 7.41
N PHE A 23 10.56 12.46 7.52
CA PHE A 23 11.09 13.50 6.63
C PHE A 23 12.62 13.54 6.65
N ALA A 24 13.23 13.41 7.84
CA ALA A 24 14.69 13.32 7.97
C ALA A 24 15.25 12.00 7.39
N SER A 25 14.68 10.85 7.74
CA SER A 25 15.00 9.56 7.15
C SER A 25 13.95 8.51 7.51
N ARG A 26 13.53 7.73 6.52
CA ARG A 26 12.61 6.60 6.73
C ARG A 26 13.18 5.55 7.70
N ALA A 27 14.48 5.31 7.69
CA ALA A 27 15.13 4.40 8.64
C ALA A 27 14.96 4.83 10.10
N ARG A 28 14.90 6.14 10.37
CA ARG A 28 14.69 6.66 11.73
C ARG A 28 13.26 6.43 12.23
N LEU A 29 12.29 6.32 11.31
CA LEU A 29 10.90 6.02 11.66
C LEU A 29 10.76 4.66 12.36
N ALA A 30 11.66 3.71 12.09
CA ALA A 30 11.70 2.40 12.73
C ALA A 30 11.90 2.46 14.26
N GLY A 31 12.45 3.55 14.81
CA GLY A 31 12.51 3.75 16.26
C GLY A 31 11.15 4.02 16.90
N MET A 32 10.14 4.37 16.09
CA MET A 32 8.80 4.75 16.54
C MET A 32 7.74 3.72 16.18
N LEU A 33 7.91 3.02 15.07
CA LEU A 33 6.94 2.05 14.55
C LEU A 33 7.59 0.71 14.29
N GLU A 34 6.82 -0.35 14.43
CA GLU A 34 7.22 -1.72 14.13
C GLU A 34 6.22 -2.31 13.13
N ARG A 35 6.70 -3.24 12.30
CA ARG A 35 5.89 -3.95 11.31
C ARG A 35 5.36 -5.24 11.93
N VAL A 36 4.09 -5.54 11.74
CA VAL A 36 3.52 -6.86 12.07
C VAL A 36 2.85 -7.43 10.82
N VAL A 37 3.35 -8.56 10.35
CA VAL A 37 2.81 -9.30 9.21
C VAL A 37 2.02 -10.48 9.75
N ILE A 38 0.72 -10.52 9.45
CA ILE A 38 -0.16 -11.62 9.83
C ILE A 38 -0.50 -12.40 8.57
N GLY A 39 0.07 -13.60 8.43
CA GLY A 39 0.04 -14.38 7.19
C GLY A 39 -0.56 -15.77 7.38
N ASP A 40 -1.11 -16.34 6.31
CA ASP A 40 -1.66 -17.69 6.33
C ASP A 40 -0.56 -18.74 6.60
N ALA A 41 -0.83 -19.74 7.45
CA ALA A 41 0.14 -20.78 7.79
C ALA A 41 0.64 -21.60 6.59
N ARG A 42 -0.12 -21.62 5.49
CA ARG A 42 0.23 -22.34 4.26
C ARG A 42 1.37 -21.68 3.49
N ASP A 43 1.63 -20.39 3.71
CA ASP A 43 2.73 -19.66 3.09
C ASP A 43 3.59 -19.00 4.17
N GLY A 44 4.80 -19.54 4.34
CA GLY A 44 5.76 -19.03 5.33
C GLY A 44 6.33 -17.65 4.98
N LEU A 45 6.09 -17.13 3.76
CA LEU A 45 6.67 -15.89 3.23
C LEU A 45 8.19 -15.80 3.43
N PRO A 46 8.99 -16.83 3.07
CA PRO A 46 10.42 -16.86 3.35
C PRO A 46 11.17 -15.64 2.77
N TRP A 47 10.74 -15.16 1.60
CA TRP A 47 11.29 -13.99 0.92
C TRP A 47 11.14 -12.68 1.72
N LEU A 48 10.17 -12.60 2.64
CA LEU A 48 9.90 -11.42 3.46
C LEU A 48 10.57 -11.48 4.84
N ARG A 49 11.08 -12.65 5.25
CA ARG A 49 11.62 -12.87 6.60
C ARG A 49 13.04 -12.36 6.78
N GLU A 50 13.79 -12.25 5.70
CA GLU A 50 15.11 -11.61 5.74
C GLU A 50 14.95 -10.11 5.99
N GLN A 51 15.83 -9.55 6.81
CA GLN A 51 15.78 -8.12 7.10
C GLN A 51 16.21 -7.33 5.86
N PHE A 52 15.28 -6.58 5.26
CA PHE A 52 15.52 -5.73 4.10
C PHE A 52 15.48 -4.23 4.43
N ASP A 53 14.99 -3.85 5.60
CA ASP A 53 14.97 -2.47 6.07
C ASP A 53 15.18 -2.34 7.59
N SER A 54 15.08 -1.11 8.10
CA SER A 54 15.34 -0.82 9.52
C SER A 54 14.19 -1.18 10.45
N PHE A 55 13.00 -1.52 9.95
CA PHE A 55 11.84 -1.78 10.81
C PHE A 55 11.92 -3.16 11.44
N THR A 56 11.79 -3.21 12.76
CA THR A 56 11.54 -4.48 13.46
C THR A 56 10.26 -5.09 12.91
N THR A 57 10.36 -6.30 12.37
CA THR A 57 9.25 -7.00 11.74
C THR A 57 8.89 -8.24 12.54
N HIS A 58 7.64 -8.32 12.98
CA HIS A 58 7.08 -9.46 13.66
C HIS A 58 6.19 -10.24 12.68
N PHE A 59 6.18 -11.56 12.83
CA PHE A 59 5.31 -12.44 12.06
C PHE A 59 4.36 -13.16 13.01
N ALA A 60 3.07 -13.15 12.68
CA ALA A 60 2.05 -13.93 13.36
C ALA A 60 1.27 -14.77 12.35
N THR A 61 0.80 -15.93 12.79
CA THR A 61 -0.03 -16.80 11.96
C THR A 61 -1.47 -16.28 11.95
N LEU A 62 -2.05 -16.14 10.76
CA LEU A 62 -3.46 -15.83 10.56
C LEU A 62 -4.29 -17.04 10.98
N THR A 63 -5.22 -16.82 11.89
CA THR A 63 -6.15 -17.84 12.39
C THR A 63 -7.58 -17.30 12.31
N ARG A 64 -8.55 -18.18 12.57
CA ARG A 64 -9.96 -17.76 12.61
C ARG A 64 -10.21 -16.75 13.74
N GLU A 65 -9.49 -16.88 14.85
CA GLU A 65 -9.63 -16.06 16.06
C GLU A 65 -9.09 -14.65 15.87
N ASN A 66 -8.05 -14.46 15.05
CA ASN A 66 -7.46 -13.15 14.82
C ASN A 66 -7.88 -12.46 13.51
N LEU A 67 -8.45 -13.18 12.54
CA LEU A 67 -8.83 -12.64 11.22
C LEU A 67 -9.57 -11.29 11.29
N ALA A 68 -10.64 -11.21 12.09
CA ALA A 68 -11.44 -9.98 12.17
C ALA A 68 -10.65 -8.81 12.79
N ALA A 69 -9.89 -9.07 13.85
CA ALA A 69 -9.09 -8.05 14.53
C ALA A 69 -7.92 -7.59 13.65
N SER A 70 -7.29 -8.50 12.92
CA SER A 70 -6.21 -8.21 11.96
C SER A 70 -6.70 -7.35 10.80
N LEU A 71 -7.86 -7.68 10.22
CA LEU A 71 -8.47 -6.87 9.16
C LEU A 71 -8.87 -5.48 9.65
N LEU A 72 -9.44 -5.38 10.85
CA LEU A 72 -9.77 -4.08 11.46
C LEU A 72 -8.51 -3.24 11.70
N ALA A 73 -7.46 -3.86 12.25
CA ALA A 73 -6.17 -3.20 12.48
C ALA A 73 -5.59 -2.66 11.17
N SER A 74 -5.61 -3.46 10.11
CA SER A 74 -5.09 -3.08 8.79
C SER A 74 -5.81 -1.89 8.14
N GLY A 75 -7.01 -1.53 8.59
CA GLY A 75 -7.75 -0.34 8.14
C GLY A 75 -7.91 0.76 9.19
N THR A 76 -7.27 0.62 10.36
CA THR A 76 -7.40 1.57 11.47
C THR A 76 -6.54 2.81 11.24
N LEU A 77 -7.19 3.93 10.87
CA LEU A 77 -6.51 5.20 10.62
C LEU A 77 -6.11 5.89 11.96
N PRO A 78 -4.80 6.17 12.19
CA PRO A 78 -4.35 7.01 13.30
C PRO A 78 -5.06 8.36 13.33
N LEU A 79 -5.23 8.92 14.53
CA LEU A 79 -5.88 10.20 14.81
C LEU A 79 -7.39 10.25 14.55
N ILE A 80 -7.95 9.23 13.91
CA ILE A 80 -9.37 9.12 13.55
C ILE A 80 -10.02 7.96 14.32
N MET A 81 -9.34 6.81 14.39
CA MET A 81 -9.85 5.57 14.96
C MET A 81 -9.02 5.15 16.18
N GLN A 82 -9.63 4.38 17.09
CA GLN A 82 -8.91 3.78 18.20
C GLN A 82 -8.03 2.63 17.70
N PRO A 83 -6.80 2.47 18.22
CA PRO A 83 -5.96 1.33 17.87
C PRO A 83 -6.64 0.02 18.25
N VAL A 84 -6.47 -0.99 17.42
CA VAL A 84 -6.80 -2.36 17.80
C VAL A 84 -5.74 -2.85 18.77
N THR A 85 -6.15 -3.58 19.81
CA THR A 85 -5.26 -4.18 20.80
C THR A 85 -5.61 -5.65 20.99
N ASN A 86 -4.70 -6.41 21.62
CA ASN A 86 -4.93 -7.80 22.01
C ASN A 86 -5.33 -8.73 20.84
N ILE A 87 -4.68 -8.56 19.68
CA ILE A 87 -4.88 -9.45 18.53
C ILE A 87 -4.33 -10.85 18.90
N PRO A 88 -5.15 -11.92 18.91
CA PRO A 88 -4.69 -13.25 19.27
C PRO A 88 -3.50 -13.72 18.43
N GLY A 89 -2.44 -14.22 19.09
CA GLY A 89 -1.24 -14.71 18.43
C GLY A 89 -0.28 -13.63 17.89
N ALA A 90 -0.64 -12.35 17.97
CA ALA A 90 0.25 -11.25 17.63
C ALA A 90 0.94 -10.69 18.89
N PRO A 91 2.08 -9.97 18.76
CA PRO A 91 2.72 -9.30 19.89
C PRO A 91 1.77 -8.40 20.69
N ALA A 92 1.99 -8.25 21.99
CA ALA A 92 1.18 -7.31 22.77
C ALA A 92 1.43 -5.87 22.26
N GLY A 93 0.37 -5.15 21.87
CA GLY A 93 0.55 -3.83 21.31
C GLY A 93 -0.69 -3.10 20.82
N HIS A 94 -0.43 -1.94 20.23
CA HIS A 94 -1.43 -1.11 19.56
C HIS A 94 -1.20 -1.11 18.05
N TYR A 95 -2.25 -1.44 17.34
CA TYR A 95 -2.21 -1.72 15.91
C TYR A 95 -3.00 -0.67 15.13
N TRP A 96 -2.34 -0.12 14.12
CA TRP A 96 -2.91 0.77 13.12
C TRP A 96 -2.64 0.21 11.73
N ASP A 97 -3.26 0.84 10.73
CA ASP A 97 -3.09 0.51 9.32
C ASP A 97 -1.61 0.47 8.92
N GLY A 98 -1.21 -0.64 8.28
CA GLY A 98 0.16 -0.90 7.87
C GLY A 98 0.68 0.12 6.86
N GLY A 99 -0.19 0.82 6.16
CA GLY A 99 0.15 1.82 5.15
C GLY A 99 0.93 3.03 5.67
N ILE A 100 0.99 3.24 7.00
CA ILE A 100 1.93 4.20 7.59
C ILE A 100 3.37 3.85 7.17
N ILE A 101 3.69 2.55 7.23
CA ILE A 101 4.97 1.99 6.81
C ILE A 101 4.86 1.52 5.35
N ASP A 102 4.02 0.55 5.02
CA ASP A 102 4.00 -0.16 3.73
C ASP A 102 2.72 0.14 2.92
N TYR A 103 2.59 1.37 2.39
CA TYR A 103 1.38 1.85 1.71
C TYR A 103 1.09 1.15 0.39
N HIS A 104 1.99 1.25 -0.59
CA HIS A 104 1.88 0.49 -1.85
C HIS A 104 2.75 -0.77 -1.77
N LEU A 105 2.86 -1.40 -0.59
CA LEU A 105 3.63 -2.62 -0.38
C LEU A 105 4.99 -2.60 -1.11
N ALA A 106 5.76 -1.55 -0.85
CA ALA A 106 7.06 -1.34 -1.43
C ALA A 106 8.09 -2.30 -0.81
N LEU A 107 8.09 -3.55 -1.27
CA LEU A 107 8.83 -4.67 -0.67
C LEU A 107 9.95 -5.14 -1.62
N PRO A 108 10.95 -5.90 -1.13
CA PRO A 108 12.11 -6.33 -1.91
C PRO A 108 11.78 -7.51 -2.85
N TYR A 109 10.77 -7.39 -3.71
CA TYR A 109 10.29 -8.47 -4.58
C TYR A 109 11.37 -9.18 -5.41
N ALA A 110 12.45 -8.49 -5.76
CA ALA A 110 13.60 -9.12 -6.45
C ALA A 110 14.22 -10.29 -5.68
N CYS A 111 14.06 -10.40 -4.35
CA CYS A 111 14.51 -11.57 -3.61
C CYS A 111 13.71 -12.85 -3.93
N ILE A 112 12.53 -12.73 -4.54
CA ILE A 112 11.75 -13.88 -5.04
C ILE A 112 12.47 -14.54 -6.22
N GLU A 113 13.21 -13.78 -7.01
CA GLU A 113 14.02 -14.30 -8.13
C GLU A 113 15.05 -15.35 -7.66
N ALA A 114 15.54 -15.22 -6.42
CA ALA A 114 16.44 -16.22 -5.84
C ALA A 114 15.78 -17.59 -5.62
N GLN A 115 14.45 -17.64 -5.54
CA GLN A 115 13.67 -18.86 -5.39
C GLN A 115 13.11 -19.35 -6.73
N ASP A 116 12.79 -18.42 -7.63
CA ASP A 116 12.31 -18.68 -8.99
C ASP A 116 12.94 -17.66 -9.96
N PRO A 117 14.05 -18.03 -10.66
CA PRO A 117 14.78 -17.11 -11.54
C PRO A 117 13.95 -16.55 -12.70
N ASP A 118 12.88 -17.22 -13.09
CA ASP A 118 11.95 -16.76 -14.13
C ASP A 118 10.70 -16.06 -13.53
N GLY A 119 10.67 -15.92 -12.20
CA GLY A 119 9.55 -15.41 -11.43
C GLY A 119 9.40 -13.90 -11.53
N ILE A 120 8.27 -13.46 -12.09
CA ILE A 120 7.87 -12.05 -12.16
C ILE A 120 6.75 -11.78 -11.15
N VAL A 121 6.83 -10.66 -10.45
CA VAL A 121 5.74 -10.15 -9.61
C VAL A 121 4.80 -9.30 -10.46
N PHE A 122 3.58 -9.81 -10.65
CA PHE A 122 2.51 -9.05 -11.29
C PHE A 122 1.89 -8.07 -10.31
N TYR A 123 1.93 -6.77 -10.63
CA TYR A 123 1.51 -5.69 -9.74
C TYR A 123 0.43 -4.81 -10.42
N PRO A 124 -0.85 -5.23 -10.42
CA PRO A 124 -1.94 -4.40 -10.91
C PRO A 124 -2.17 -3.23 -9.97
N HIS A 125 -2.11 -2.00 -10.49
CA HIS A 125 -2.15 -0.78 -9.70
C HIS A 125 -2.94 0.33 -10.39
N PHE A 126 -3.36 1.32 -9.61
CA PHE A 126 -4.14 2.45 -10.13
C PHE A 126 -3.27 3.62 -10.62
N ASN A 127 -1.95 3.51 -10.50
CA ASN A 127 -0.95 4.45 -11.02
C ASN A 127 0.36 3.71 -11.32
N GLU A 128 1.34 4.38 -11.91
CA GLU A 128 2.63 3.79 -12.33
C GLU A 128 3.74 3.93 -11.27
N HIS A 129 3.43 4.26 -10.03
CA HIS A 129 4.42 4.53 -8.98
C HIS A 129 4.11 3.85 -7.65
N ILE A 130 5.12 3.22 -7.08
CA ILE A 130 5.03 2.60 -5.75
C ILE A 130 5.51 3.61 -4.70
N VAL A 131 4.64 3.98 -3.77
CA VAL A 131 4.94 4.89 -2.66
C VAL A 131 5.18 4.05 -1.39
N PRO A 132 6.34 4.18 -0.71
CA PRO A 132 6.68 3.34 0.43
C PRO A 132 5.66 3.40 1.55
N GLY A 133 5.43 4.57 2.16
CA GLY A 133 4.45 4.76 3.23
C GLY A 133 3.62 6.03 3.06
N TRP A 134 2.61 6.22 3.91
CA TRP A 134 1.75 7.40 3.84
C TRP A 134 2.50 8.72 3.97
N LEU A 135 3.51 8.75 4.83
CA LEU A 135 4.33 9.92 5.08
C LEU A 135 5.27 10.23 3.92
N ASP A 136 5.35 9.36 2.90
CA ASP A 136 6.17 9.53 1.70
C ASP A 136 5.38 10.05 0.48
N LYS A 137 4.04 10.17 0.58
CA LYS A 137 3.16 10.59 -0.54
C LYS A 137 3.58 11.91 -1.20
N ALA A 138 4.06 12.86 -0.40
CA ALA A 138 4.49 14.19 -0.87
C ALA A 138 5.97 14.25 -1.29
N MET A 139 6.69 13.12 -1.30
CA MET A 139 8.12 13.04 -1.61
C MET A 139 8.39 12.15 -2.84
N PRO A 140 8.20 12.64 -4.08
CA PRO A 140 8.33 11.83 -5.30
C PRO A 140 9.71 11.18 -5.51
N TRP A 141 10.77 11.71 -4.91
CA TRP A 141 12.12 11.14 -4.95
C TRP A 141 12.27 9.87 -4.09
N ARG A 142 11.28 9.55 -3.24
CA ARG A 142 11.23 8.32 -2.42
C ARG A 142 10.36 7.23 -3.03
N ARG A 143 9.71 7.47 -4.18
CA ARG A 143 8.99 6.41 -4.90
C ARG A 143 9.95 5.27 -5.23
N CYS A 144 9.52 4.02 -5.12
CA CYS A 144 10.37 2.89 -5.48
C CYS A 144 10.74 2.89 -6.96
N ALA A 145 11.77 2.08 -7.30
CA ALA A 145 12.59 2.23 -8.51
C ALA A 145 13.47 3.50 -8.53
N ARG A 146 13.42 4.33 -7.48
CA ARG A 146 14.29 5.50 -7.30
C ARG A 146 15.04 5.41 -5.97
N GLY A 147 16.29 5.86 -5.96
CA GLY A 147 17.12 5.88 -4.74
C GLY A 147 17.66 4.50 -4.31
N PRO A 148 17.94 4.30 -3.01
CA PRO A 148 18.68 3.11 -2.53
C PRO A 148 17.93 1.79 -2.70
N ASN A 149 16.60 1.82 -2.76
CA ASN A 149 15.74 0.64 -2.89
C ASN A 149 15.35 0.35 -4.34
N ARG A 150 16.08 0.88 -5.33
CA ARG A 150 15.70 0.74 -6.75
C ARG A 150 15.57 -0.74 -7.17
N GLY A 151 16.50 -1.58 -6.72
CA GLY A 151 16.59 -2.99 -7.12
C GLY A 151 15.53 -3.88 -6.48
N TRP A 152 14.71 -3.34 -5.56
CA TRP A 152 13.63 -4.11 -4.95
C TRP A 152 12.56 -4.54 -5.95
N LEU A 153 12.45 -3.84 -7.08
CA LEU A 153 11.37 -4.02 -8.05
C LEU A 153 11.86 -4.53 -9.40
N ASP A 154 13.09 -5.06 -9.51
CA ASP A 154 13.69 -5.44 -10.79
C ASP A 154 12.90 -6.54 -11.51
N ASN A 155 12.17 -7.39 -10.77
CA ASN A 155 11.28 -8.43 -11.29
C ASN A 155 9.78 -8.07 -11.22
N VAL A 156 9.43 -6.78 -11.10
CA VAL A 156 8.03 -6.34 -10.94
C VAL A 156 7.47 -5.78 -12.25
N LEU A 157 6.35 -6.34 -12.70
CA LEU A 157 5.57 -5.82 -13.82
C LEU A 157 4.34 -5.06 -13.30
N ILE A 158 4.36 -3.73 -13.37
CA ILE A 158 3.22 -2.89 -13.00
C ILE A 158 2.26 -2.75 -14.18
N VAL A 159 0.99 -3.06 -13.96
CA VAL A 159 -0.09 -2.76 -14.91
C VAL A 159 -0.96 -1.66 -14.32
N SER A 160 -1.07 -0.54 -15.01
CA SER A 160 -1.87 0.60 -14.55
C SER A 160 -2.57 1.33 -15.71
N PRO A 161 -3.67 2.06 -15.44
CA PRO A 161 -4.35 2.84 -16.47
C PRO A 161 -3.44 3.95 -17.03
N SER A 162 -3.47 4.15 -18.34
CA SER A 162 -2.73 5.24 -18.98
C SER A 162 -3.31 6.61 -18.65
N GLN A 163 -2.51 7.67 -18.79
CA GLN A 163 -2.99 9.04 -18.59
C GLN A 163 -4.08 9.42 -19.61
N GLU A 164 -3.99 8.88 -20.82
CA GLU A 164 -4.98 9.04 -21.88
C GLU A 164 -6.33 8.47 -21.45
N PHE A 165 -6.34 7.27 -20.85
CA PHE A 165 -7.54 6.68 -20.28
C PHE A 165 -8.07 7.49 -19.10
N ILE A 166 -7.21 7.93 -18.17
CA ILE A 166 -7.65 8.73 -17.03
C ILE A 166 -8.33 10.03 -17.46
N LYS A 167 -7.86 10.66 -18.54
CA LYS A 167 -8.47 11.87 -19.12
C LYS A 167 -9.87 11.64 -19.68
N THR A 168 -10.23 10.42 -20.07
CA THR A 168 -11.60 10.12 -20.56
C THR A 168 -12.60 9.93 -19.42
N LEU A 169 -12.12 9.74 -18.18
CA LEU A 169 -13.00 9.58 -17.03
C LEU A 169 -13.65 10.91 -16.61
N PRO A 170 -14.80 10.86 -15.92
CA PRO A 170 -15.38 12.04 -15.30
C PRO A 170 -14.35 12.83 -14.49
N ARG A 171 -14.27 14.12 -14.76
CA ARG A 171 -13.30 15.05 -14.14
C ARG A 171 -11.83 14.74 -14.42
N ALA A 172 -11.54 13.90 -15.42
CA ALA A 172 -10.19 13.51 -15.82
C ALA A 172 -9.34 12.90 -14.68
N LYS A 173 -9.99 12.10 -13.83
CA LYS A 173 -9.36 11.43 -12.67
C LYS A 173 -10.13 10.17 -12.30
N LEU A 174 -9.49 9.30 -11.51
CA LEU A 174 -10.19 8.24 -10.80
C LEU A 174 -11.13 8.84 -9.74
N PRO A 175 -12.29 8.21 -9.48
CA PRO A 175 -13.16 8.59 -8.38
C PRO A 175 -12.42 8.62 -7.03
N ASP A 176 -12.62 9.67 -6.24
CA ASP A 176 -12.01 9.78 -4.91
C ASP A 176 -12.86 10.60 -3.93
N ARG A 177 -12.42 10.69 -2.67
CA ARG A 177 -13.13 11.40 -1.60
C ARG A 177 -13.37 12.90 -1.86
N ALA A 178 -12.57 13.56 -2.71
CA ALA A 178 -12.77 14.96 -3.05
C ALA A 178 -14.04 15.16 -3.90
N ASP A 179 -14.59 14.09 -4.48
CA ASP A 179 -15.83 14.14 -5.24
C ASP A 179 -17.04 14.43 -4.35
N PHE A 180 -17.01 14.03 -3.08
CA PHE A 180 -18.05 14.40 -2.11
C PHE A 180 -18.12 15.91 -1.92
N LYS A 181 -16.96 16.57 -1.84
CA LYS A 181 -16.90 18.04 -1.73
C LYS A 181 -17.31 18.73 -3.04
N PHE A 182 -16.88 18.21 -4.19
CA PHE A 182 -17.17 18.80 -5.49
C PHE A 182 -18.66 18.74 -5.84
N HIS A 183 -19.30 17.59 -5.65
CA HIS A 183 -20.72 17.42 -5.96
C HIS A 183 -21.63 17.98 -4.84
N GLY A 184 -21.13 18.08 -3.60
CA GLY A 184 -21.90 18.60 -2.48
C GLY A 184 -23.19 17.80 -2.25
N LEU A 185 -24.33 18.48 -2.35
CA LEU A 185 -25.65 17.89 -2.16
C LEU A 185 -26.17 17.13 -3.39
N ASP A 186 -25.54 17.27 -4.56
CA ASP A 186 -25.92 16.56 -5.78
C ASP A 186 -25.38 15.12 -5.75
N HIS A 187 -26.04 14.29 -4.93
CA HIS A 187 -25.73 12.88 -4.77
C HIS A 187 -25.83 12.13 -6.11
N ASP A 188 -26.87 12.41 -6.89
CA ASP A 188 -27.15 11.68 -8.12
C ASP A 188 -26.10 11.95 -9.20
N ALA A 189 -25.60 13.19 -9.32
CA ALA A 189 -24.49 13.48 -10.23
C ALA A 189 -23.21 12.75 -9.83
N ARG A 190 -22.91 12.67 -8.52
CA ARG A 190 -21.77 11.91 -8.03
C ARG A 190 -21.90 10.43 -8.37
N VAL A 191 -23.08 9.85 -8.10
CA VAL A 191 -23.35 8.43 -8.41
C VAL A 191 -23.20 8.18 -9.90
N ARG A 192 -23.78 9.02 -10.78
CA ARG A 192 -23.62 8.90 -12.24
C ARG A 192 -22.16 8.93 -12.66
N ALA A 193 -21.37 9.88 -12.15
CA ALA A 193 -19.94 9.99 -12.47
C ALA A 193 -19.15 8.76 -12.01
N TRP A 194 -19.42 8.27 -10.80
CA TRP A 194 -18.76 7.08 -10.26
C TRP A 194 -19.15 5.82 -11.02
N THR A 195 -20.43 5.63 -11.32
CA THR A 195 -20.93 4.50 -12.12
C THR A 195 -20.32 4.48 -13.52
N GLN A 196 -20.21 5.64 -14.18
CA GLN A 196 -19.53 5.74 -15.47
C GLN A 196 -18.06 5.31 -15.36
N ALA A 197 -17.31 5.86 -14.39
CA ALA A 197 -15.91 5.51 -14.20
C ALA A 197 -15.69 4.03 -13.86
N MET A 198 -16.56 3.43 -13.05
CA MET A 198 -16.51 2.00 -12.75
C MET A 198 -16.83 1.14 -14.00
N GLY A 199 -17.76 1.57 -14.85
CA GLY A 199 -18.09 0.90 -16.10
C GLY A 199 -16.89 0.79 -17.06
N GLU A 200 -16.05 1.82 -17.11
CA GLU A 200 -14.81 1.81 -17.90
C GLU A 200 -13.78 0.76 -17.43
N GLY A 201 -13.95 0.19 -16.23
CA GLY A 201 -13.14 -0.94 -15.76
C GLY A 201 -13.25 -2.18 -16.65
N GLN A 202 -14.38 -2.36 -17.36
CA GLN A 202 -14.54 -3.44 -18.33
C GLN A 202 -13.55 -3.30 -19.48
N ARG A 203 -13.34 -2.08 -20.00
CA ARG A 203 -12.39 -1.81 -21.08
C ARG A 203 -10.96 -2.15 -20.66
N LEU A 204 -10.56 -1.80 -19.43
CA LEU A 204 -9.24 -2.15 -18.89
C LEU A 204 -9.05 -3.68 -18.78
N ARG A 205 -10.08 -4.40 -18.32
CA ARG A 205 -10.09 -5.86 -18.28
C ARG A 205 -9.90 -6.45 -19.67
N ASP A 206 -10.70 -6.00 -20.64
CA ASP A 206 -10.70 -6.55 -22.00
C ASP A 206 -9.37 -6.29 -22.72
N GLU A 207 -8.78 -5.11 -22.51
CA GLU A 207 -7.46 -4.77 -23.05
C GLU A 207 -6.33 -5.62 -22.43
N LEU A 208 -6.37 -5.86 -21.12
CA LEU A 208 -5.41 -6.74 -20.45
C LEU A 208 -5.57 -8.20 -20.92
N ALA A 209 -6.81 -8.69 -21.05
CA ALA A 209 -7.07 -10.04 -21.54
C ALA A 209 -6.52 -10.23 -22.97
N ALA A 210 -6.79 -9.28 -23.86
CA ALA A 210 -6.25 -9.31 -25.22
C ALA A 210 -4.71 -9.26 -25.25
N PHE A 211 -4.09 -8.48 -24.34
CA PHE A 211 -2.63 -8.47 -24.20
C PHE A 211 -2.08 -9.81 -23.72
N VAL A 212 -2.73 -10.48 -22.76
CA VAL A 212 -2.30 -11.80 -22.26
C VAL A 212 -2.41 -12.87 -23.35
N GLU A 213 -3.47 -12.84 -24.17
CA GLU A 213 -3.65 -13.77 -25.30
C GLU A 213 -2.62 -13.54 -26.41
N ARG A 214 -2.29 -12.28 -26.70
CA ARG A 214 -1.30 -11.92 -27.72
C ARG A 214 -0.39 -10.79 -27.22
N PRO A 215 0.68 -11.14 -26.47
CA PRO A 215 1.57 -10.14 -25.89
C PRO A 215 2.28 -9.31 -26.96
N ASP A 216 2.27 -7.99 -26.76
CA ASP A 216 3.08 -7.04 -27.52
C ASP A 216 4.08 -6.38 -26.58
N LEU A 217 5.29 -6.94 -26.53
CA LEU A 217 6.34 -6.48 -25.62
C LEU A 217 6.80 -5.04 -25.91
N SER A 218 6.50 -4.49 -27.10
CA SER A 218 6.80 -3.07 -27.41
C SER A 218 6.01 -2.09 -26.53
N ARG A 219 4.94 -2.56 -25.88
CA ARG A 219 4.12 -1.78 -24.93
C ARG A 219 4.74 -1.71 -23.54
N LEU A 220 5.78 -2.50 -23.26
CA LEU A 220 6.49 -2.47 -21.98
C LEU A 220 7.45 -1.28 -21.95
N ARG A 221 7.52 -0.61 -20.79
CA ARG A 221 8.41 0.52 -20.56
C ARG A 221 9.02 0.45 -19.16
N ALA A 222 10.27 0.90 -19.03
CA ALA A 222 10.87 1.13 -17.73
C ALA A 222 10.20 2.31 -17.00
N ILE A 223 10.22 2.27 -15.67
CA ILE A 223 9.58 3.25 -14.76
C ILE A 223 10.65 4.10 -14.03
#